data_AF-A0A137QB07-F1
#
_entry.id   AF-A0A137QB07-F1
#
_cell.length_a   1.000
_cell.length_b   1.000
_cell.length_c   1.000
_cell.angle_alpha   90.00
_cell.angle_beta   90.00
_cell.angle_gamma   90.00
#
_symmetry.space_group_name_H-M   'P 1'
#
loop_
_entity.id
_entity.type
_entity.pdbx_description
1 polymer ?
#
loop_
_entity_poly.entity_id
_entity_poly.type
_entity_poly.pdbx_seq_one_letter_code
_entity_poly.pdbx_strand_id
1 'polypeptide(L)'
;AEHGASLSRQFKTKNIEVNDVGVYDVQASYAAAATSPNARLRTITTLIFPAGSKVGTKTLTFKRKEDFTISLDYRTPVASGFLTRMLEAEIVGVSEAIANLTERGAVDPIVKATLTLSESGFVSVSDAIAFGEIKDHRKLKGFFAGSTSAENTPPRETAETSETASGSSTGSSSSAGPESTTTEKQEKEEKKKAQPVENTISLTVDVKFTAIPPMTVEEKQEARKRKRLKARREEARNTFESYLHRLRDLLDESRETPFKKCSQVSEREAIAAKLDESFQWLFERGDLAETSQFLDKRIALETLEKPIVHRYKEIEAFPEALNNSQK
;
A
#
# COMPACT_ATOMS: atom_id res chain seq x y z
N ALA A 1 -4.84 10.30 11.23
CA ALA A 1 -4.41 11.25 10.19
C ALA A 1 -2.91 11.51 10.25
N GLU A 2 -2.36 11.89 11.42
CA GLU A 2 -0.93 12.17 11.59
C GLU A 2 -0.01 10.98 11.27
N HIS A 3 -0.34 9.76 11.73
CA HIS A 3 0.42 8.56 11.38
C HIS A 3 0.40 8.25 9.86
N GLY A 4 -0.70 8.54 9.17
CA GLY A 4 -0.74 8.41 7.71
C GLY A 4 0.14 9.44 6.99
N ALA A 5 0.26 10.65 7.56
CA ALA A 5 1.14 11.69 7.05
C ALA A 5 2.62 11.36 7.29
N SER A 6 2.98 10.72 8.42
CA SER A 6 4.37 10.30 8.69
C SER A 6 4.85 9.16 7.78
N LEU A 7 3.96 8.29 7.32
CA LEU A 7 4.28 7.25 6.33
C LEU A 7 4.42 7.80 4.90
N SER A 8 3.88 8.98 4.63
CA SER A 8 3.93 9.60 3.31
C SER A 8 5.23 10.34 3.10
N ARG A 9 5.89 10.10 1.96
CA ARG A 9 7.10 10.84 1.55
C ARG A 9 6.82 12.29 1.16
N GLN A 10 5.56 12.69 1.04
CA GLN A 10 5.14 14.02 0.59
C GLN A 10 4.99 15.03 1.74
N PHE A 11 4.81 14.55 2.97
CA PHE A 11 4.61 15.41 4.14
C PHE A 11 5.81 15.34 5.06
N LYS A 12 6.22 16.48 5.62
CA LYS A 12 7.18 16.54 6.73
C LYS A 12 6.41 16.81 8.00
N THR A 13 6.28 15.80 8.86
CA THR A 13 5.67 15.91 10.18
C THR A 13 6.75 15.92 11.26
N LYS A 14 6.38 16.34 12.48
CA LYS A 14 7.23 16.09 13.65
C LYS A 14 7.37 14.59 13.84
N ASN A 15 8.57 14.12 14.19
CA ASN A 15 8.77 12.70 14.46
C ASN A 15 8.04 12.35 15.76
N ILE A 16 6.97 11.54 15.65
CA ILE A 16 6.22 11.00 16.77
C ILE A 16 6.32 9.49 16.64
N GLU A 17 7.02 8.87 17.59
CA GLU A 17 7.21 7.41 17.62
C GLU A 17 6.16 6.79 18.54
N VAL A 18 5.29 5.95 17.96
CA VAL A 18 4.30 5.16 18.70
C VAL A 18 4.77 3.72 18.71
N ASN A 19 5.04 3.18 19.89
CA ASN A 19 5.43 1.79 20.06
C ASN A 19 4.24 0.98 20.55
N ASP A 20 3.67 0.18 19.67
CA ASP A 20 2.66 -0.80 20.03
C ASP A 20 3.29 -2.14 20.42
N VAL A 21 2.54 -2.97 21.12
CA VAL A 21 2.99 -4.28 21.63
C VAL A 21 2.02 -5.40 21.27
N GLY A 22 2.56 -6.56 20.92
CA GLY A 22 1.78 -7.77 20.70
C GLY A 22 1.14 -8.25 22.00
N VAL A 23 -0.15 -8.57 21.97
CA VAL A 23 -0.90 -8.98 23.18
C VAL A 23 -0.68 -10.46 23.53
N TYR A 24 -0.44 -11.30 22.54
CA TYR A 24 -0.40 -12.76 22.70
C TYR A 24 0.98 -13.34 22.36
N ASP A 25 1.30 -14.48 23.00
CA ASP A 25 2.48 -15.29 22.70
C ASP A 25 2.34 -15.94 21.30
N VAL A 26 3.26 -15.61 20.40
CA VAL A 26 3.36 -16.21 19.06
C VAL A 26 4.60 -17.10 18.99
N GLN A 27 4.39 -18.35 18.60
CA GLN A 27 5.43 -19.35 18.41
C GLN A 27 5.56 -19.75 16.94
N ALA A 28 6.78 -20.07 16.53
CA ALA A 28 7.05 -20.72 15.26
C ALA A 28 7.36 -22.19 15.51
N SER A 29 6.73 -23.07 14.75
CA SER A 29 6.99 -24.50 14.77
C SER A 29 7.43 -25.00 13.40
N TYR A 30 8.38 -25.92 13.37
CA TYR A 30 8.89 -26.53 12.15
C TYR A 30 9.36 -27.96 12.40
N ALA A 31 9.31 -28.82 11.39
CA ALA A 31 9.85 -30.17 11.51
C ALA A 31 11.39 -30.13 11.58
N ALA A 32 12.00 -30.86 12.52
CA ALA A 32 13.45 -31.08 12.54
C ALA A 32 13.90 -31.88 11.31
N ALA A 33 15.16 -31.73 10.91
CA ALA A 33 15.74 -32.58 9.88
C ALA A 33 15.82 -34.03 10.36
N ALA A 34 15.48 -34.99 9.49
CA ALA A 34 15.59 -36.40 9.82
C ALA A 34 17.08 -36.77 9.98
N THR A 35 17.46 -37.27 11.16
CA THR A 35 18.84 -37.75 11.42
C THR A 35 19.04 -39.20 10.93
N SER A 36 17.96 -39.94 10.68
CA SER A 36 17.95 -41.32 10.19
C SER A 36 16.66 -41.57 9.38
N PRO A 37 16.67 -42.43 8.35
CA PRO A 37 15.51 -42.68 7.48
C PRO A 37 14.24 -43.17 8.19
N ASN A 38 14.36 -43.72 9.41
CA ASN A 38 13.23 -44.20 10.23
C ASN A 38 12.98 -43.37 11.50
N ALA A 39 13.65 -42.22 11.68
CA ALA A 39 13.44 -41.39 12.85
C ALA A 39 12.16 -40.55 12.71
N ARG A 40 11.29 -40.59 13.73
CA ARG A 40 10.13 -39.68 13.81
C ARG A 40 10.62 -38.23 13.75
N LEU A 41 10.09 -37.45 12.81
CA LEU A 41 10.35 -36.02 12.69
C LEU A 41 9.88 -35.33 13.98
N ARG A 42 10.83 -34.83 14.77
CA ARG A 42 10.51 -34.04 15.96
C ARG A 42 10.14 -32.63 15.52
N THR A 43 9.02 -32.10 16.01
CA THR A 43 8.69 -30.68 15.81
C THR A 43 9.50 -29.84 16.78
N ILE A 44 10.22 -28.85 16.26
CA ILE A 44 10.91 -27.83 17.06
C ILE A 44 9.98 -26.63 17.12
N THR A 45 9.68 -26.17 18.34
CA THR A 45 8.84 -25.01 18.59
C THR A 45 9.65 -23.97 19.34
N THR A 46 9.63 -22.74 18.84
CA THR A 46 10.35 -21.60 19.40
C THR A 46 9.38 -20.44 19.61
N LEU A 47 9.37 -19.86 20.80
CA LEU A 47 8.61 -18.65 21.09
C LEU A 47 9.27 -17.45 20.40
N ILE A 48 8.59 -16.86 19.42
CA ILE A 48 9.16 -15.78 18.59
C ILE A 48 8.76 -14.44 19.16
N PHE A 49 7.46 -14.19 19.35
CA PHE A 49 6.99 -12.93 19.92
C PHE A 49 6.22 -13.22 21.20
N PRO A 50 6.88 -13.17 22.38
CA PRO A 50 6.17 -13.17 23.66
C PRO A 50 5.14 -12.04 23.76
N ALA A 51 4.10 -12.22 24.55
CA ALA A 51 3.18 -11.16 24.93
C ALA A 51 3.96 -9.95 25.50
N GLY A 52 3.60 -8.75 25.07
CA GLY A 52 4.32 -7.50 25.35
C GLY A 52 5.48 -7.21 24.39
N SER A 53 5.76 -8.06 23.40
CA SER A 53 6.79 -7.79 22.39
C SER A 53 6.44 -6.55 21.58
N LYS A 54 7.40 -5.63 21.44
CA LYS A 54 7.28 -4.52 20.51
C LYS A 54 7.22 -5.05 19.07
N VAL A 55 6.54 -4.29 18.21
CA VAL A 55 6.55 -4.50 16.76
C VAL A 55 7.99 -4.53 16.22
N GLY A 56 8.26 -5.35 15.21
CA GLY A 56 9.62 -5.53 14.71
C GLY A 56 9.86 -6.87 14.02
N THR A 57 11.13 -7.16 13.75
CA THR A 57 11.56 -8.35 13.00
C THR A 57 12.41 -9.28 13.86
N LYS A 58 12.28 -10.59 13.64
CA LYS A 58 13.10 -11.63 14.26
C LYS A 58 13.54 -12.64 13.21
N THR A 59 14.85 -12.89 13.16
CA THR A 59 15.42 -13.84 12.20
C THR A 59 15.65 -15.19 12.87
N LEU A 60 15.07 -16.24 12.31
CA LEU A 60 15.31 -17.63 12.68
C LEU A 60 16.34 -18.24 11.73
N THR A 61 17.25 -19.03 12.29
CA THR A 61 18.28 -19.73 11.53
C THR A 61 18.03 -21.23 11.56
N PHE A 62 18.02 -21.86 10.39
CA PHE A 62 17.73 -23.27 10.18
C PHE A 62 18.90 -23.95 9.47
N LYS A 63 19.41 -25.03 10.07
CA LYS A 63 20.38 -25.92 9.44
C LYS A 63 19.64 -27.01 8.65
N ARG A 64 18.93 -26.61 7.58
CA ARG A 64 18.19 -27.52 6.70
C ARG A 64 18.75 -27.48 5.29
N LYS A 65 18.76 -28.64 4.62
CA LYS A 65 19.23 -28.81 3.25
C LYS A 65 18.10 -29.00 2.23
N GLU A 66 16.87 -29.14 2.71
CA GLU A 66 15.68 -29.44 1.93
C GLU A 66 14.60 -28.42 2.26
N ASP A 67 13.64 -28.29 1.35
CA ASP A 67 12.44 -27.47 1.50
C ASP A 67 11.64 -27.88 2.74
N PHE A 68 11.06 -26.90 3.42
CA PHE A 68 10.37 -27.12 4.68
C PHE A 68 9.32 -26.06 4.96
N THR A 69 8.41 -26.39 5.86
CA THR A 69 7.32 -25.50 6.28
C THR A 69 7.57 -24.97 7.69
N ILE A 70 7.32 -23.67 7.88
CA ILE A 70 7.25 -22.99 9.18
C ILE A 70 5.79 -22.69 9.46
N SER A 71 5.26 -23.20 10.56
CA SER A 71 3.91 -22.87 11.05
C SER A 71 4.02 -21.80 12.13
N LEU A 72 3.17 -20.78 12.05
CA LEU A 72 3.01 -19.76 13.09
C LEU A 72 1.72 -19.99 13.85
N ASP A 73 1.83 -20.11 15.16
CA ASP A 73 0.73 -20.42 16.05
C ASP A 73 0.71 -19.45 17.25
N TYR A 74 -0.48 -19.20 17.78
CA TYR A 74 -0.60 -18.76 19.16
C TYR A 74 -0.20 -19.89 20.10
N ARG A 75 0.59 -19.56 21.14
CA ARG A 75 1.02 -20.55 22.15
C ARG A 75 -0.16 -21.16 22.90
N THR A 76 -1.15 -20.33 23.22
CA THR A 76 -2.38 -20.73 23.92
C THR A 76 -3.59 -20.32 23.07
N PRO A 77 -4.67 -21.13 23.05
CA PRO A 77 -5.90 -20.74 22.38
C PRO A 77 -6.44 -19.44 23.00
N VAL A 78 -6.67 -18.43 22.16
CA VAL A 78 -7.08 -17.09 22.61
C VAL A 78 -8.51 -17.12 23.17
N ALA A 79 -9.41 -17.87 22.52
CA ALA A 79 -10.77 -18.11 22.97
C ALA A 79 -11.33 -19.38 22.30
N SER A 80 -12.41 -19.93 22.85
CA SER A 80 -13.09 -21.07 22.25
C SER A 80 -13.58 -20.73 20.84
N GLY A 81 -13.31 -21.60 19.87
CA GLY A 81 -13.66 -21.40 18.46
C GLY A 81 -12.67 -20.57 17.64
N PHE A 82 -11.62 -19.99 18.25
CA PHE A 82 -10.56 -19.30 17.52
C PHE A 82 -9.46 -20.26 17.10
N LEU A 83 -8.97 -20.09 15.86
CA LEU A 83 -7.84 -20.86 15.35
C LEU A 83 -6.56 -20.49 16.09
N THR A 84 -5.80 -21.51 16.50
CA THR A 84 -4.46 -21.32 17.07
C THR A 84 -3.43 -21.06 15.97
N ARG A 85 -3.58 -21.74 14.82
CA ARG A 85 -2.73 -21.60 13.64
C ARG A 85 -3.06 -20.32 12.89
N MET A 86 -2.06 -19.47 12.70
CA MET A 86 -2.21 -18.21 11.96
C MET A 86 -1.94 -18.43 10.47
N LEU A 87 -0.76 -18.99 10.17
CA LEU A 87 -0.31 -19.25 8.81
C LEU A 87 0.74 -20.37 8.79
N GLU A 88 0.95 -20.90 7.60
CA GLU A 88 2.01 -21.84 7.26
C GLU A 88 2.80 -21.26 6.09
N ALA A 89 4.10 -21.08 6.27
CA ALA A 89 5.01 -20.57 5.26
C ALA A 89 5.90 -21.71 4.76
N GLU A 90 5.74 -22.07 3.49
CA GLU A 90 6.55 -23.07 2.81
C GLU A 90 7.76 -22.38 2.17
N ILE A 91 8.95 -22.80 2.56
CA ILE A 91 10.21 -22.27 2.03
C ILE A 91 10.71 -23.24 0.95
N VAL A 92 10.74 -22.76 -0.28
CA VAL A 92 11.00 -23.55 -1.50
C VAL A 92 12.32 -23.14 -2.15
N GLY A 93 13.02 -24.10 -2.75
CA GLY A 93 14.29 -23.88 -3.45
C GLY A 93 15.53 -23.93 -2.55
N VAL A 94 15.40 -24.51 -1.35
CA VAL A 94 16.48 -24.61 -0.36
C VAL A 94 17.64 -25.45 -0.88
N SER A 95 17.33 -26.62 -1.47
CA SER A 95 18.32 -27.56 -1.97
C SER A 95 19.19 -26.96 -3.07
N GLU A 96 18.56 -26.29 -4.04
CA GLU A 96 19.23 -25.63 -5.16
C GLU A 96 20.09 -24.46 -4.69
N ALA A 97 19.56 -23.62 -3.78
CA ALA A 97 20.30 -22.49 -3.22
C ALA A 97 21.54 -22.95 -2.44
N ILE A 98 21.42 -24.02 -1.65
CA ILE A 98 22.55 -24.58 -0.89
C ILE A 98 23.60 -25.20 -1.81
N ALA A 99 23.19 -25.93 -2.85
CA ALA A 99 24.11 -26.47 -3.85
C ALA A 99 24.90 -25.34 -4.53
N ASN A 100 24.20 -24.30 -5.00
CA ASN A 100 24.80 -23.13 -5.63
C ASN A 100 25.78 -22.39 -4.69
N LEU A 101 25.46 -22.26 -3.41
CA LEU A 101 26.39 -21.65 -2.43
C LEU A 101 27.62 -22.54 -2.18
N THR A 102 27.43 -23.86 -2.12
CA THR A 102 28.52 -24.81 -1.92
C THR A 102 29.47 -24.82 -3.13
N GLU A 103 28.94 -24.74 -4.36
CA GLU A 103 29.73 -24.60 -5.59
C GLU A 103 30.55 -23.31 -5.62
N ARG A 104 30.03 -22.23 -5.00
CA ARG A 104 30.75 -20.97 -4.83
C ARG A 104 31.81 -21.02 -3.70
N GLY A 105 31.96 -22.15 -3.01
CA GLY A 105 32.94 -22.33 -1.94
C GLY A 105 32.43 -21.93 -0.55
N ALA A 106 31.12 -21.84 -0.35
CA ALA A 106 30.55 -21.60 0.97
C ALA A 106 30.73 -22.83 1.88
N VAL A 107 31.14 -22.60 3.11
CA VAL A 107 31.23 -23.63 4.15
C VAL A 107 29.95 -23.63 4.98
N ASP A 108 29.32 -24.80 5.13
CA ASP A 108 28.10 -25.03 5.93
C ASP A 108 26.99 -23.96 5.75
N PRO A 109 26.39 -23.86 4.55
CA PRO A 109 25.31 -22.89 4.31
C PRO A 109 24.09 -23.17 5.20
N ILE A 110 23.46 -22.09 5.64
CA ILE A 110 22.32 -22.06 6.58
C ILE A 110 21.17 -21.26 5.97
N VAL A 111 19.93 -21.63 6.28
CA VAL A 111 18.75 -20.87 5.90
C VAL A 111 18.39 -19.89 7.01
N LYS A 112 18.13 -18.63 6.68
CA LYS A 112 17.63 -17.61 7.61
C LYS A 112 16.26 -17.16 7.13
N ALA A 113 15.23 -17.28 7.97
CA ALA A 113 13.90 -16.71 7.70
C ALA A 113 13.65 -15.53 8.64
N THR A 114 13.21 -14.42 8.08
CA THR A 114 12.88 -13.19 8.81
C THR A 114 11.37 -13.14 9.04
N LEU A 115 10.97 -13.29 10.29
CA LEU A 115 9.60 -13.17 10.75
C LEU A 115 9.36 -11.73 11.22
N THR A 116 8.19 -11.17 10.95
CA THR A 116 7.89 -9.78 11.29
C THR A 116 6.54 -9.66 11.98
N LEU A 117 6.50 -8.91 13.07
CA LEU A 117 5.29 -8.41 13.71
C LEU A 117 5.09 -6.96 13.25
N SER A 118 4.08 -6.74 12.40
CA SER A 118 3.80 -5.41 11.83
C SER A 118 3.19 -4.46 12.86
N GLU A 119 3.26 -3.16 12.57
CA GLU A 119 2.53 -2.12 13.32
C GLU A 119 1.01 -2.32 13.34
N SER A 120 0.48 -3.04 12.35
CA SER A 120 -0.93 -3.46 12.28
C SER A 120 -1.24 -4.74 13.06
N GLY A 121 -0.26 -5.31 13.78
CA GLY A 121 -0.43 -6.50 14.62
C GLY A 121 -0.45 -7.83 13.86
N PHE A 122 -0.08 -7.85 12.57
CA PHE A 122 0.00 -9.08 11.78
C PHE A 122 1.40 -9.69 11.86
N VAL A 123 1.44 -11.01 11.97
CA VAL A 123 2.69 -11.77 11.88
C VAL A 123 2.82 -12.34 10.47
N SER A 124 3.99 -12.17 9.87
CA SER A 124 4.32 -12.72 8.55
C SER A 124 5.75 -13.24 8.48
N VAL A 125 6.01 -14.13 7.54
CA VAL A 125 7.37 -14.47 7.10
C VAL A 125 7.69 -13.57 5.91
N SER A 126 8.56 -12.60 6.13
CA SER A 126 8.78 -11.50 5.18
C SER A 126 9.90 -11.77 4.18
N ASP A 127 10.91 -12.53 4.60
CA ASP A 127 12.03 -12.91 3.74
C ASP A 127 12.61 -14.25 4.19
N ALA A 128 13.13 -15.02 3.25
CA ALA A 128 13.91 -16.22 3.52
C ALA A 128 15.13 -16.24 2.61
N ILE A 129 16.29 -16.47 3.20
CA ILE A 129 17.57 -16.44 2.49
C ILE A 129 18.42 -17.65 2.87
N ALA A 130 19.09 -18.25 1.89
CA ALA A 130 20.21 -19.14 2.13
C ALA A 130 21.50 -18.32 2.25
N PHE A 131 22.24 -18.49 3.34
CA PHE A 131 23.47 -17.77 3.65
C PHE A 131 24.62 -18.76 3.80
N GLY A 132 25.76 -18.49 3.18
CA GLY A 132 26.97 -19.29 3.33
C GLY A 132 28.21 -18.41 3.43
N GLU A 133 29.11 -18.72 4.34
CA GLU A 133 30.37 -17.98 4.48
C GLU A 133 31.37 -18.49 3.43
N ILE A 134 31.63 -17.67 2.40
CA ILE A 134 32.63 -17.96 1.38
C ILE A 134 33.95 -17.34 1.84
N LYS A 135 34.93 -18.20 2.16
CA LYS A 135 36.25 -17.74 2.58
C LYS A 135 37.08 -17.37 1.35
N ASP A 136 37.14 -16.08 1.05
CA ASP A 136 37.95 -15.56 -0.04
C ASP A 136 39.45 -15.79 0.21
N HIS A 137 40.02 -16.83 -0.40
CA HIS A 137 41.45 -17.15 -0.34
C HIS A 137 42.33 -16.20 -1.21
N ARG A 138 41.89 -14.97 -1.49
CA ARG A 138 42.58 -14.01 -2.39
C ARG A 138 43.15 -12.77 -1.70
N LYS A 139 43.37 -12.77 -0.38
CA LYS A 139 44.09 -11.67 0.32
C LYS A 139 45.07 -12.17 1.40
N LEU A 140 45.86 -13.20 1.12
CA LEU A 140 46.93 -13.63 2.04
C LEU A 140 48.23 -13.99 1.32
N LYS A 141 48.71 -13.12 0.43
CA LYS A 141 50.10 -13.11 -0.07
C LYS A 141 50.49 -11.67 -0.38
N GLY A 142 51.12 -10.99 0.58
CA GLY A 142 51.67 -9.65 0.33
C GLY A 142 51.90 -8.77 1.54
N PHE A 143 52.32 -9.30 2.69
CA PHE A 143 52.81 -8.47 3.81
C PHE A 143 53.97 -9.14 4.58
N PHE A 144 54.81 -9.89 3.86
CA PHE A 144 56.13 -10.34 4.35
C PHE A 144 57.18 -10.02 3.29
N ALA A 145 57.61 -8.77 3.24
CA ALA A 145 58.83 -8.31 2.59
C ALA A 145 59.31 -7.08 3.37
N GLY A 146 60.51 -7.20 3.93
CA GLY A 146 60.96 -6.42 5.08
C GLY A 146 61.41 -4.99 4.78
N SER A 147 61.53 -4.24 5.87
CA SER A 147 62.55 -3.23 6.06
C SER A 147 62.85 -3.11 7.54
N THR A 148 64.06 -3.54 7.91
CA THR A 148 64.71 -3.39 9.20
C THR A 148 65.62 -2.18 9.18
N SER A 149 65.48 -1.29 10.17
CA SER A 149 66.54 -0.62 10.97
C SER A 149 65.97 0.70 11.53
N ALA A 150 65.69 0.73 12.83
CA ALA A 150 66.52 1.38 13.88
C ALA A 150 66.23 2.90 13.92
N GLU A 151 65.82 3.51 15.03
CA GLU A 151 66.61 3.60 16.27
C GLU A 151 65.81 4.27 17.42
N ASN A 152 66.00 3.73 18.64
CA ASN A 152 65.98 4.30 20.01
C ASN A 152 64.81 5.10 20.65
N THR A 153 64.17 4.42 21.62
CA THR A 153 63.99 4.74 23.07
C THR A 153 63.00 5.84 23.57
N PRO A 154 62.44 5.68 24.80
CA PRO A 154 61.05 6.05 25.18
C PRO A 154 61.03 7.06 26.37
N PRO A 155 60.09 7.02 27.35
CA PRO A 155 58.62 7.17 27.37
C PRO A 155 58.17 8.36 28.26
N ARG A 156 56.91 8.82 28.21
CA ARG A 156 56.26 9.35 29.43
C ARG A 156 54.72 9.36 29.37
N GLU A 157 54.17 8.93 30.49
CA GLU A 157 52.77 8.80 30.87
C GLU A 157 52.01 10.13 31.08
N THR A 158 50.69 9.96 31.25
CA THR A 158 49.77 10.58 32.24
C THR A 158 48.90 11.80 31.88
N ALA A 159 47.65 11.66 32.36
CA ALA A 159 46.59 12.62 32.71
C ALA A 159 45.77 13.21 31.53
N GLU A 160 44.46 12.89 31.43
CA GLU A 160 43.33 13.52 32.16
C GLU A 160 43.29 15.04 31.88
N THR A 161 42.22 15.72 31.48
CA THR A 161 40.79 15.71 31.88
C THR A 161 40.10 16.72 30.92
N SER A 162 38.96 16.41 30.31
CA SER A 162 37.61 16.98 30.57
C SER A 162 37.34 18.48 30.27
N GLU A 163 36.10 18.70 29.84
CA GLU A 163 35.28 19.94 29.81
C GLU A 163 35.44 20.85 28.57
N THR A 164 34.46 21.05 27.69
CA THR A 164 33.04 21.48 27.78
C THR A 164 32.86 23.01 27.87
N ALA A 165 31.88 23.50 27.08
CA ALA A 165 31.25 24.82 27.07
C ALA A 165 32.02 25.93 26.30
N SER A 166 31.41 26.91 25.65
CA SER A 166 30.04 27.27 25.24
C SER A 166 30.13 28.59 24.45
N GLY A 167 29.08 28.94 23.70
CA GLY A 167 28.74 30.35 23.37
C GLY A 167 28.94 30.73 21.90
N SER A 168 27.87 30.87 21.10
CA SER A 168 27.02 32.09 20.94
C SER A 168 27.75 33.18 20.14
N SER A 169 27.33 33.61 18.95
CA SER A 169 26.16 34.47 18.66
C SER A 169 26.14 34.78 17.15
N THR A 170 25.00 34.70 16.47
CA THR A 170 24.12 35.81 16.00
C THR A 170 24.73 36.74 14.93
N GLY A 171 24.04 36.89 13.79
CA GLY A 171 24.25 38.05 12.90
C GLY A 171 23.80 37.85 11.45
N SER A 172 22.56 38.24 11.16
CA SER A 172 21.93 38.35 9.83
C SER A 172 22.63 39.36 8.91
N SER A 173 22.61 39.13 7.58
CA SER A 173 21.92 40.01 6.60
C SER A 173 22.24 39.67 5.12
N SER A 174 21.22 39.92 4.31
CA SER A 174 20.99 39.86 2.87
C SER A 174 21.99 40.57 1.92
N SER A 175 22.15 40.01 0.70
CA SER A 175 21.74 40.57 -0.61
C SER A 175 22.77 40.51 -1.76
N ALA A 176 22.31 39.98 -2.90
CA ALA A 176 22.61 40.27 -4.33
C ALA A 176 24.07 40.20 -4.87
N GLY A 177 24.24 39.42 -5.96
CA GLY A 177 25.51 39.13 -6.69
C GLY A 177 25.91 40.20 -7.74
N PRO A 178 26.53 39.85 -8.89
CA PRO A 178 27.09 38.57 -9.39
C PRO A 178 28.55 38.68 -9.95
N GLU A 179 29.02 37.60 -10.61
CA GLU A 179 30.26 37.42 -11.41
C GLU A 179 31.58 37.27 -10.62
N SER A 180 32.56 36.45 -10.99
CA SER A 180 32.72 35.32 -11.93
C SER A 180 34.09 34.67 -11.59
N THR A 181 34.39 33.51 -12.19
CA THR A 181 35.70 32.79 -12.26
C THR A 181 36.03 31.72 -11.21
N THR A 182 35.88 30.48 -11.69
CA THR A 182 36.83 29.34 -11.63
C THR A 182 37.46 28.95 -10.29
N THR A 183 37.06 27.79 -9.75
CA THR A 183 37.94 26.61 -9.59
C THR A 183 37.18 25.42 -8.99
N GLU A 184 37.37 24.27 -9.65
CA GLU A 184 37.29 22.88 -9.21
C GLU A 184 36.78 22.59 -7.78
N LYS A 185 35.66 21.86 -7.68
CA LYS A 185 35.36 21.08 -6.47
C LYS A 185 34.54 19.84 -6.78
N GLN A 186 35.27 18.72 -6.82
CA GLN A 186 34.92 17.44 -6.23
C GLN A 186 33.44 17.04 -6.27
N GLU A 187 33.16 16.30 -7.34
CA GLU A 187 32.16 15.25 -7.46
C GLU A 187 32.03 14.47 -6.15
N LYS A 188 31.01 14.81 -5.37
CA LYS A 188 30.67 14.12 -4.13
C LYS A 188 29.95 12.83 -4.51
N GLU A 189 30.73 11.75 -4.46
CA GLU A 189 30.34 10.35 -4.59
C GLU A 189 28.85 10.11 -4.30
N GLU A 190 28.14 9.77 -5.38
CA GLU A 190 27.03 8.85 -5.32
C GLU A 190 27.43 7.67 -4.44
N LYS A 191 26.74 7.50 -3.31
CA LYS A 191 26.69 6.22 -2.60
C LYS A 191 26.02 5.21 -3.53
N LYS A 192 26.85 4.65 -4.41
CA LYS A 192 26.53 3.55 -5.29
C LYS A 192 26.02 2.40 -4.45
N LYS A 193 24.81 1.98 -4.80
CA LYS A 193 24.27 0.62 -4.76
C LYS A 193 25.26 -0.42 -4.24
N ALA A 194 24.87 -1.10 -3.17
CA ALA A 194 25.50 -2.32 -2.69
C ALA A 194 25.86 -3.24 -3.87
N GLN A 195 27.15 -3.52 -4.04
CA GLN A 195 27.69 -4.53 -4.94
C GLN A 195 27.48 -5.94 -4.35
N PRO A 196 27.54 -7.01 -5.16
CA PRO A 196 26.58 -8.08 -5.12
C PRO A 196 26.76 -9.05 -3.95
N VAL A 197 25.63 -9.64 -3.62
CA VAL A 197 25.38 -10.63 -2.60
C VAL A 197 26.00 -11.98 -3.03
N GLU A 198 27.32 -12.13 -2.92
CA GLU A 198 27.98 -13.40 -3.28
C GLU A 198 27.66 -14.53 -2.29
N ASN A 199 27.37 -14.16 -1.04
CA ASN A 199 27.19 -15.06 0.11
C ASN A 199 25.73 -15.39 0.43
N THR A 200 24.75 -14.90 -0.34
CA THR A 200 23.33 -15.07 0.00
C THR A 200 22.46 -15.24 -1.23
N ILE A 201 21.50 -16.17 -1.16
CA ILE A 201 20.53 -16.46 -2.21
C ILE A 201 19.14 -16.34 -1.60
N SER A 202 18.27 -15.53 -2.18
CA SER A 202 16.87 -15.41 -1.76
C SER A 202 16.08 -16.66 -2.11
N LEU A 203 15.22 -17.09 -1.20
CA LEU A 203 14.36 -18.26 -1.33
C LEU A 203 12.91 -17.81 -1.57
N THR A 204 12.12 -18.69 -2.19
CA THR A 204 10.69 -18.44 -2.38
C THR A 204 9.95 -18.82 -1.10
N VAL A 205 9.02 -17.96 -0.66
CA VAL A 205 8.19 -18.17 0.53
C VAL A 205 6.73 -18.18 0.11
N ASP A 206 6.11 -19.35 0.14
CA ASP A 206 4.70 -19.55 -0.16
C ASP A 206 3.89 -19.58 1.13
N VAL A 207 3.09 -18.53 1.37
CA VAL A 207 2.33 -18.34 2.60
C VAL A 207 0.88 -18.80 2.42
N LYS A 208 0.48 -19.78 3.22
CA LYS A 208 -0.89 -20.29 3.32
C LYS A 208 -1.49 -19.81 4.64
N PHE A 209 -2.48 -18.93 4.55
CA PHE A 209 -3.22 -18.46 5.74
C PHE A 209 -4.29 -19.48 6.12
N THR A 210 -4.36 -19.84 7.40
CA THR A 210 -5.37 -20.79 7.89
C THR A 210 -6.71 -20.10 8.17
N ALA A 211 -6.66 -18.80 8.48
CA ALA A 211 -7.83 -17.95 8.69
C ALA A 211 -8.26 -17.28 7.38
N ILE A 212 -8.64 -16.00 7.43
CA ILE A 212 -9.05 -15.23 6.26
C ILE A 212 -7.80 -14.82 5.46
N PRO A 213 -7.60 -15.33 4.24
CA PRO A 213 -6.49 -14.91 3.41
C PRO A 213 -6.68 -13.46 2.94
N PRO A 214 -5.60 -12.74 2.66
CA PRO A 214 -5.70 -11.44 2.01
C PRO A 214 -6.33 -11.61 0.63
N MET A 215 -7.29 -10.74 0.29
CA MET A 215 -7.92 -10.77 -1.04
C MET A 215 -6.87 -10.69 -2.14
N THR A 216 -7.04 -11.52 -3.15
CA THR A 216 -6.20 -11.52 -4.35
C THR A 216 -6.37 -10.21 -5.13
N VAL A 217 -5.47 -9.95 -6.07
CA VAL A 217 -5.57 -8.76 -6.93
C VAL A 217 -6.85 -8.79 -7.76
N GLU A 218 -7.24 -9.97 -8.25
CA GLU A 218 -8.45 -10.18 -9.06
C GLU A 218 -9.72 -9.95 -8.23
N GLU A 219 -9.80 -10.54 -7.05
CA GLU A 219 -10.92 -10.35 -6.12
C GLU A 219 -11.08 -8.86 -5.73
N LYS A 220 -9.96 -8.16 -5.48
CA LYS A 220 -9.97 -6.71 -5.21
C LYS A 220 -10.50 -5.92 -6.41
N GLN A 221 -10.12 -6.28 -7.63
CA GLN A 221 -10.59 -5.62 -8.84
C GLN A 221 -12.09 -5.85 -9.05
N GLU A 222 -12.56 -7.08 -8.85
CA GLU A 222 -13.98 -7.41 -8.98
C GLU A 222 -14.82 -6.69 -7.91
N ALA A 223 -14.39 -6.69 -6.65
CA ALA A 223 -15.05 -5.97 -5.58
C ALA A 223 -15.16 -4.47 -5.87
N ARG A 224 -14.08 -3.85 -6.40
CA ARG A 224 -14.09 -2.45 -6.84
C ARG A 224 -15.05 -2.21 -8.00
N LYS A 225 -15.07 -3.10 -9.00
CA LYS A 225 -15.98 -3.03 -10.15
C LYS A 225 -17.44 -3.09 -9.68
N ARG A 226 -17.78 -4.05 -8.82
CA ARG A 226 -19.11 -4.19 -8.23
C ARG A 226 -19.53 -2.94 -7.45
N LYS A 227 -18.63 -2.38 -6.63
CA LYS A 227 -18.89 -1.12 -5.90
C LYS A 227 -19.17 0.04 -6.87
N ARG A 228 -18.38 0.17 -7.93
CA ARG A 228 -18.55 1.22 -8.95
C ARG A 228 -19.86 1.07 -9.72
N LEU A 229 -20.24 -0.15 -10.10
CA LEU A 229 -21.52 -0.41 -10.77
C LEU A 229 -22.70 -0.05 -9.88
N LYS A 230 -22.66 -0.44 -8.60
CA LYS A 230 -23.69 -0.06 -7.62
C LYS A 230 -23.79 1.46 -7.46
N ALA A 231 -22.65 2.16 -7.35
CA ALA A 231 -22.62 3.62 -7.24
C ALA A 231 -23.22 4.30 -8.48
N ARG A 232 -22.83 3.87 -9.69
CA ARG A 232 -23.36 4.43 -10.95
C ARG A 232 -24.87 4.21 -11.10
N ARG A 233 -25.38 3.05 -10.66
CA ARG A 233 -26.82 2.77 -10.66
C ARG A 233 -27.57 3.71 -9.71
N GLU A 234 -27.05 3.88 -8.50
CA GLU A 234 -27.66 4.77 -7.50
C GLU A 234 -27.64 6.24 -7.96
N GLU A 235 -26.54 6.67 -8.56
CA GLU A 235 -26.43 8.00 -9.16
C GLU A 235 -27.44 8.22 -10.30
N ALA A 236 -27.62 7.22 -11.17
CA ALA A 236 -28.61 7.29 -12.24
C ALA A 236 -30.04 7.36 -11.68
N ARG A 237 -30.37 6.58 -10.64
CA ARG A 237 -31.65 6.65 -9.93
C ARG A 237 -31.89 8.04 -9.35
N ASN A 238 -30.93 8.55 -8.57
CA ASN A 238 -31.04 9.86 -7.92
C ASN A 238 -31.20 10.99 -8.94
N THR A 239 -30.43 10.93 -10.02
CA THR A 239 -30.50 11.93 -11.10
C THR A 239 -31.85 11.87 -11.82
N PHE A 240 -32.37 10.67 -12.07
CA PHE A 240 -33.69 10.48 -12.68
C PHE A 240 -34.80 10.99 -11.76
N GLU A 241 -34.80 10.60 -10.48
CA GLU A 241 -35.78 11.05 -9.49
C GLU A 241 -35.77 12.58 -9.32
N SER A 242 -34.57 13.18 -9.19
CA SER A 242 -34.41 14.64 -9.15
C SER A 242 -34.98 15.31 -10.41
N TYR A 243 -34.77 14.69 -11.59
CA TYR A 243 -35.30 15.18 -12.85
C TYR A 243 -36.84 15.10 -12.91
N LEU A 244 -37.45 14.03 -12.37
CA LEU A 244 -38.91 13.91 -12.28
C LEU A 244 -39.51 14.99 -11.38
N HIS A 245 -38.92 15.23 -10.21
CA HIS A 245 -39.36 16.29 -9.31
C HIS A 245 -39.21 17.68 -9.95
N ARG A 246 -38.08 17.94 -10.63
CA ARG A 246 -37.89 19.18 -11.37
C ARG A 246 -38.98 19.37 -12.43
N LEU A 247 -39.27 18.35 -13.24
CA LEU A 247 -40.32 18.44 -14.26
C LEU A 247 -41.70 18.68 -13.65
N ARG A 248 -42.02 18.04 -12.52
CA ARG A 248 -43.26 18.27 -11.80
C ARG A 248 -43.41 19.73 -11.39
N ASP A 249 -42.34 20.33 -10.86
CA ASP A 249 -42.33 21.74 -10.47
C ASP A 249 -42.46 22.69 -11.68
N LEU A 250 -41.93 22.31 -12.85
CA LEU A 250 -42.09 23.09 -14.08
C LEU A 250 -43.53 23.06 -14.62
N LEU A 251 -44.24 21.95 -14.41
CA LEU A 251 -45.62 21.74 -14.86
C LEU A 251 -46.68 22.26 -13.88
N ASP A 252 -46.31 22.65 -12.65
CA ASP A 252 -47.24 23.11 -11.62
C ASP A 252 -48.10 24.28 -12.12
N GLU A 253 -49.43 24.10 -12.10
CA GLU A 253 -50.37 25.08 -12.63
C GLU A 253 -50.37 26.43 -11.87
N SER A 254 -49.92 26.44 -10.62
CA SER A 254 -49.90 27.64 -9.79
C SER A 254 -48.78 28.63 -10.14
N ARG A 255 -47.71 28.18 -10.83
CA ARG A 255 -46.52 28.99 -11.12
C ARG A 255 -46.46 29.39 -12.59
N GLU A 256 -46.31 30.69 -12.85
CA GLU A 256 -46.08 31.22 -14.20
C GLU A 256 -44.59 31.13 -14.54
N THR A 257 -44.16 29.96 -14.99
CA THR A 257 -42.76 29.71 -15.39
C THR A 257 -42.53 30.08 -16.86
N PRO A 258 -41.31 30.45 -17.28
CA PRO A 258 -40.99 30.66 -18.71
C PRO A 258 -41.30 29.43 -19.57
N PHE A 259 -41.19 28.25 -18.97
CA PHE A 259 -41.58 26.98 -19.58
C PHE A 259 -43.05 26.95 -20.01
N LYS A 260 -43.98 27.49 -19.20
CA LYS A 260 -45.40 27.58 -19.56
C LYS A 260 -45.67 28.56 -20.70
N LYS A 261 -45.02 29.72 -20.67
CA LYS A 261 -45.14 30.73 -21.73
C LYS A 261 -44.72 30.19 -23.10
N CYS A 262 -43.74 29.28 -23.10
CA CYS A 262 -43.18 28.71 -24.31
C CYS A 262 -43.76 27.33 -24.67
N SER A 263 -44.76 26.83 -23.95
CA SER A 263 -45.38 25.51 -24.18
C SER A 263 -46.85 25.59 -24.49
N GLN A 264 -47.34 24.62 -25.26
CA GLN A 264 -48.77 24.42 -25.49
C GLN A 264 -49.38 23.53 -24.41
N VAL A 265 -50.70 23.64 -24.22
CA VAL A 265 -51.45 22.83 -23.23
C VAL A 265 -51.31 21.33 -23.55
N SER A 266 -51.45 20.95 -24.82
CA SER A 266 -51.30 19.56 -25.28
C SER A 266 -49.91 18.98 -25.01
N GLU A 267 -48.85 19.78 -25.15
CA GLU A 267 -47.48 19.36 -24.83
C GLU A 267 -47.30 19.14 -23.32
N ARG A 268 -47.87 20.02 -22.49
CA ARG A 268 -47.82 19.89 -21.03
C ARG A 268 -48.59 18.65 -20.54
N GLU A 269 -49.77 18.39 -21.09
CA GLU A 269 -50.56 17.19 -20.78
C GLU A 269 -49.81 15.90 -21.17
N ALA A 270 -49.15 15.88 -22.34
CA ALA A 270 -48.35 14.74 -22.77
C ALA A 270 -47.14 14.48 -21.86
N ILE A 271 -46.45 15.54 -21.42
CA ILE A 271 -45.34 15.41 -20.47
C ILE A 271 -45.84 14.97 -19.09
N ALA A 272 -46.96 15.53 -18.61
CA ALA A 272 -47.57 15.16 -17.33
C ALA A 272 -47.94 13.67 -17.29
N ALA A 273 -48.61 13.17 -18.33
CA ALA A 273 -48.97 11.75 -18.44
C ALA A 273 -47.73 10.84 -18.42
N LYS A 274 -46.65 11.22 -19.13
CA LYS A 274 -45.40 10.45 -19.13
C LYS A 274 -44.62 10.56 -17.84
N LEU A 275 -44.73 11.68 -17.13
CA LEU A 275 -44.13 11.89 -15.82
C LEU A 275 -44.80 11.01 -14.77
N ASP A 276 -46.13 10.92 -14.77
CA ASP A 276 -46.87 10.04 -13.87
C ASP A 276 -46.56 8.55 -14.13
N GLU A 277 -46.51 8.14 -15.41
CA GLU A 277 -46.06 6.78 -15.80
C GLU A 277 -44.64 6.49 -15.27
N SER A 278 -43.76 7.50 -15.32
CA SER A 278 -42.37 7.39 -14.89
C SER A 278 -42.24 7.31 -13.36
N PHE A 279 -43.04 8.06 -12.61
CA PHE A 279 -43.12 7.96 -11.15
C PHE A 279 -43.69 6.61 -10.71
N GLN A 280 -44.74 6.13 -11.36
CA GLN A 280 -45.31 4.81 -11.07
C GLN A 280 -44.28 3.70 -11.36
N TRP A 281 -43.60 3.77 -12.51
CA TRP A 281 -42.54 2.82 -12.84
C TRP A 281 -41.38 2.85 -11.84
N LEU A 282 -40.98 4.05 -11.38
CA LEU A 282 -39.92 4.21 -10.38
C LEU A 282 -40.32 3.56 -9.05
N PHE A 283 -41.58 3.68 -8.64
CA PHE A 283 -42.10 3.06 -7.42
C PHE A 283 -42.16 1.53 -7.53
N GLU A 284 -42.63 0.98 -8.65
CA GLU A 284 -42.81 -0.46 -8.82
C GLU A 284 -41.50 -1.21 -9.13
N ARG A 285 -40.62 -0.61 -9.95
CA ARG A 285 -39.44 -1.29 -10.51
C ARG A 285 -38.11 -0.62 -10.20
N GLY A 286 -38.10 0.53 -9.55
CA GLY A 286 -36.88 1.31 -9.30
C GLY A 286 -35.80 0.57 -8.51
N ASP A 287 -36.18 -0.34 -7.61
CA ASP A 287 -35.20 -1.07 -6.81
C ASP A 287 -34.44 -2.13 -7.61
N LEU A 288 -35.09 -2.71 -8.63
CA LEU A 288 -34.54 -3.78 -9.48
C LEU A 288 -34.03 -3.26 -10.84
N ALA A 289 -34.25 -1.99 -11.16
CA ALA A 289 -33.88 -1.42 -12.46
C ALA A 289 -32.36 -1.29 -12.63
N GLU A 290 -31.92 -1.51 -13.87
CA GLU A 290 -30.54 -1.28 -14.29
C GLU A 290 -30.28 0.21 -14.63
N THR A 291 -29.00 0.61 -14.63
CA THR A 291 -28.59 1.98 -14.96
C THR A 291 -29.13 2.46 -16.32
N SER A 292 -29.15 1.60 -17.34
CA SER A 292 -29.66 1.92 -18.68
C SER A 292 -31.13 2.31 -18.66
N GLN A 293 -31.96 1.58 -17.91
CA GLN A 293 -33.41 1.81 -17.87
C GLN A 293 -33.74 3.20 -17.30
N PHE A 294 -33.01 3.67 -16.29
CA PHE A 294 -33.16 5.04 -15.77
C PHE A 294 -32.79 6.09 -16.83
N LEU A 295 -31.72 5.84 -17.60
CA LEU A 295 -31.31 6.74 -18.67
C LEU A 295 -32.33 6.78 -19.81
N ASP A 296 -32.84 5.62 -20.23
CA ASP A 296 -33.82 5.53 -21.33
C ASP A 296 -35.13 6.22 -20.96
N LYS A 297 -35.64 6.00 -19.74
CA LYS A 297 -36.84 6.68 -19.22
C LYS A 297 -36.63 8.20 -19.12
N ARG A 298 -35.45 8.64 -18.69
CA ARG A 298 -35.10 10.06 -18.69
C ARG A 298 -35.06 10.65 -20.09
N ILE A 299 -34.43 9.98 -21.05
CA ILE A 299 -34.32 10.43 -22.45
C ILE A 299 -35.72 10.55 -23.07
N ALA A 300 -36.64 9.64 -22.76
CA ALA A 300 -38.02 9.70 -23.25
C ALA A 300 -38.72 11.01 -22.81
N LEU A 301 -38.57 11.40 -21.55
CA LEU A 301 -39.10 12.67 -21.04
C LEU A 301 -38.37 13.88 -21.61
N GLU A 302 -37.03 13.84 -21.67
CA GLU A 302 -36.22 14.93 -22.23
C GLU A 302 -36.56 15.18 -23.71
N THR A 303 -36.92 14.14 -24.47
CA THR A 303 -37.31 14.29 -25.88
C THR A 303 -38.58 15.13 -26.02
N LEU A 304 -39.52 15.03 -25.08
CA LEU A 304 -40.73 15.85 -25.05
C LEU A 304 -40.44 17.27 -24.53
N GLU A 305 -39.52 17.41 -23.57
CA GLU A 305 -39.15 18.70 -22.97
C GLU A 305 -38.29 19.57 -23.91
N LYS A 306 -37.37 18.95 -24.67
CA LYS A 306 -36.36 19.63 -25.51
C LYS A 306 -36.92 20.70 -26.44
N PRO A 307 -38.03 20.50 -27.19
CA PRO A 307 -38.59 21.52 -28.07
C PRO A 307 -39.09 22.77 -27.32
N ILE A 308 -39.59 22.61 -26.09
CA ILE A 308 -40.06 23.73 -25.26
C ILE A 308 -38.85 24.51 -24.73
N VAL A 309 -37.84 23.78 -24.22
CA VAL A 309 -36.60 24.39 -23.74
C VAL A 309 -35.84 25.10 -24.87
N HIS A 310 -35.87 24.57 -26.08
CA HIS A 310 -35.27 25.21 -27.25
C HIS A 310 -35.94 26.56 -27.55
N ARG A 311 -37.28 26.61 -27.63
CA ARG A 311 -38.05 27.85 -27.82
C ARG A 311 -37.73 28.88 -26.73
N TYR A 312 -37.68 28.44 -25.48
CA TYR A 312 -37.34 29.28 -24.35
C TYR A 312 -35.91 29.87 -24.47
N LYS A 313 -34.90 29.05 -24.77
CA LYS A 313 -33.52 29.51 -24.96
C LYS A 313 -33.35 30.45 -26.15
N GLU A 314 -34.10 30.22 -27.22
CA GLU A 314 -34.09 31.08 -28.39
C GLU A 314 -34.63 32.48 -28.04
N ILE A 315 -35.71 32.56 -27.26
CA ILE A 315 -36.26 33.83 -26.78
C ILE A 315 -35.27 34.57 -25.87
N GLU A 316 -34.55 33.86 -25.00
CA GLU A 316 -33.52 34.47 -24.14
C GLU A 316 -32.29 34.94 -24.91
N ALA A 317 -31.88 34.22 -25.95
CA ALA A 317 -30.72 34.56 -26.77
C ALA A 317 -31.02 35.61 -27.85
N PHE A 318 -32.29 35.79 -28.21
CA PHE A 318 -32.73 36.70 -29.26
C PHE A 318 -32.26 38.16 -29.07
N PRO A 319 -32.34 38.79 -27.87
CA PRO A 319 -31.90 40.16 -27.66
C PRO A 319 -30.39 40.35 -27.88
N GLU A 320 -29.58 39.37 -27.47
CA GLU A 320 -28.13 39.40 -27.64
C GLU A 320 -27.72 39.15 -29.10
N ALA A 321 -28.37 38.20 -29.77
CA ALA A 321 -28.17 37.94 -31.19
C ALA A 321 -28.53 39.16 -32.04
N LEU A 322 -29.62 39.85 -31.70
CA LEU A 322 -30.09 41.04 -32.40
C LEU A 322 -29.13 42.22 -32.20
N ASN A 323 -28.65 42.46 -30.96
CA ASN A 323 -27.62 43.46 -30.67
C ASN A 323 -26.28 43.18 -31.35
N ASN A 324 -25.88 41.91 -31.48
CA ASN A 324 -24.64 41.54 -32.17
C ASN A 324 -24.75 41.65 -33.70
N SER A 325 -25.96 41.47 -34.25
CA SER A 325 -26.21 41.64 -35.69
C SER A 325 -26.28 43.09 -36.16
N GLN A 326 -26.43 44.03 -35.22
CA GLN A 326 -26.51 45.48 -35.47
C GLN A 326 -25.17 46.21 -35.26
N LYS A 327 -24.08 45.49 -34.95
CA LYS A 327 -22.69 45.99 -34.93
C LYS A 327 -21.99 45.68 -36.25
#